data_AF-A0A0C5GAL4-F1
#
_entry.id   AF-A0A0C5GAL4-F1
#
_cell.length_a   1.000
_cell.length_b   1.000
_cell.length_c   1.000
_cell.angle_alpha   90.00
_cell.angle_beta   90.00
_cell.angle_gamma   90.00
#
_symmetry.space_group_name_H-M   'P 1'
#
loop_
_entity.id
_entity.type
_entity.pdbx_description
1 polymer ?
#
loop_
_entity_poly.entity_id
_entity_poly.type
_entity_poly.pdbx_seq_one_letter_code
_entity_poly.pdbx_strand_id
1 'polypeptide(L)'
;MHPTPEPGEQDVDEPQATAAEIEAEGEYVTADLAGEDVRIIPPGSWRASWQALLNQGQLAAFTDLVIHPDDLDVFWEIDPTNTEFYEFIEDAARQSGESLGKSPGPGRSSRRTRRR
;
A
#
# COMPACT_ATOMS: atom_id res chain seq x y z
N MET A 1 21.99 28.60 49.24
CA MET A 1 21.36 27.28 49.08
C MET A 1 20.09 27.47 48.26
N HIS A 2 20.23 27.47 46.93
CA HIS A 2 19.13 27.44 45.97
C HIS A 2 19.63 26.55 44.82
N PRO A 3 19.04 25.39 44.56
CA PRO A 3 19.42 24.55 43.43
C PRO A 3 18.88 25.16 42.13
N THR A 4 19.76 25.39 41.16
CA THR A 4 19.41 25.66 39.77
C THR A 4 18.95 24.34 39.13
N PRO A 5 17.73 24.22 38.59
CA PRO A 5 17.39 23.08 37.76
C PRO A 5 18.03 23.23 36.37
N GLU A 6 18.83 22.25 35.98
CA GLU A 6 19.28 22.04 34.60
C GLU A 6 18.06 21.68 33.73
N PRO A 7 17.91 22.23 32.51
CA PRO A 7 16.94 21.69 31.57
C PRO A 7 17.52 20.39 31.00
N GLY A 8 17.08 19.27 31.57
CA GLY A 8 17.31 17.93 31.04
C GLY A 8 16.67 17.72 29.66
N GLU A 9 17.15 16.67 28.99
CA GLU A 9 16.74 16.15 27.69
C GLU A 9 15.33 16.53 27.24
N GLN A 10 15.24 17.20 26.08
CA GLN A 10 14.03 17.10 25.27
C GLN A 10 14.16 15.80 24.48
N ASP A 11 13.61 14.72 25.05
CA ASP A 11 13.28 13.52 24.30
C ASP A 11 12.56 13.92 23.02
N VAL A 12 13.12 13.47 21.91
CA VAL A 12 12.53 13.53 20.58
C VAL A 12 11.14 12.91 20.67
N ASP A 13 10.11 13.75 20.52
CA ASP A 13 8.74 13.31 20.29
C ASP A 13 8.74 12.66 18.89
N GLU A 14 9.05 11.36 18.85
CA GLU A 14 8.69 10.50 17.72
C GLU A 14 7.18 10.67 17.55
N PRO A 15 6.69 11.18 16.39
CA PRO A 15 5.27 11.28 16.18
C PRO A 15 4.71 9.86 16.24
N GLN A 16 4.04 9.53 17.36
CA GLN A 16 3.36 8.28 17.53
C GLN A 16 2.32 8.17 16.42
N ALA A 17 2.63 7.34 15.44
CA ALA A 17 1.73 6.99 14.36
C ALA A 17 0.42 6.51 15.01
N THR A 18 -0.64 7.31 14.86
CA THR A 18 -1.98 6.97 15.28
C THR A 18 -2.49 5.83 14.39
N ALA A 19 -2.07 4.61 14.69
CA ALA A 19 -2.38 3.37 13.97
C ALA A 19 -3.78 2.83 14.31
N ALA A 20 -4.78 3.70 14.44
CA ALA A 20 -6.12 3.30 14.84
C ALA A 20 -7.17 4.23 14.23
N GLU A 21 -7.50 4.08 12.94
CA GLU A 21 -8.75 4.60 12.36
C GLU A 21 -9.08 4.13 10.92
N ILE A 22 -8.54 2.98 10.48
CA ILE A 22 -8.67 2.55 9.08
C ILE A 22 -9.20 1.13 9.01
N GLU A 23 -10.32 0.91 9.70
CA GLU A 23 -11.26 -0.13 9.34
C GLU A 23 -11.93 0.34 8.04
N ALA A 24 -11.21 0.22 6.92
CA ALA A 24 -11.80 0.48 5.62
C ALA A 24 -12.91 -0.56 5.42
N GLU A 25 -14.16 -0.11 5.50
CA GLU A 25 -15.36 -0.81 5.04
C GLU A 25 -15.31 -1.00 3.50
N GLY A 26 -14.19 -1.48 2.96
CA GLY A 26 -13.95 -1.73 1.55
C GLY A 26 -13.74 -3.22 1.33
N GLU A 27 -14.44 -3.79 0.35
CA GLU A 27 -14.23 -5.17 -0.07
C GLU A 27 -12.82 -5.31 -0.65
N TYR A 28 -11.92 -5.96 0.10
CA TYR A 28 -10.59 -6.28 -0.39
C TYR A 28 -10.69 -7.28 -1.54
N VAL A 29 -9.89 -7.06 -2.58
CA VAL A 29 -9.70 -8.01 -3.67
C VAL A 29 -8.27 -8.53 -3.65
N THR A 30 -8.10 -9.82 -3.96
CA THR A 30 -6.79 -10.46 -4.00
C THR A 30 -6.20 -10.32 -5.40
N ALA A 31 -5.11 -9.59 -5.59
CA ALA A 31 -4.44 -9.46 -6.88
C ALA A 31 -3.00 -9.96 -6.86
N ASP A 32 -2.46 -10.25 -8.05
CA ASP A 32 -1.08 -10.72 -8.20
C ASP A 32 -0.12 -9.52 -8.15
N LEU A 33 0.74 -9.49 -7.13
CA LEU A 33 1.84 -8.54 -7.00
C LEU A 33 3.17 -9.29 -7.13
N ALA A 34 3.84 -9.08 -8.26
CA ALA A 34 5.14 -9.71 -8.55
C ALA A 34 5.15 -11.25 -8.38
N GLY A 35 4.00 -11.91 -8.58
CA GLY A 35 3.84 -13.36 -8.43
C GLY A 35 3.34 -13.86 -7.07
N GLU A 36 3.12 -12.96 -6.11
CA GLU A 36 2.48 -13.25 -4.82
C GLU A 36 1.06 -12.68 -4.77
N ASP A 37 0.17 -13.37 -4.05
CA ASP A 37 -1.23 -12.96 -3.90
C ASP A 37 -1.35 -11.96 -2.75
N VAL A 38 -1.66 -10.71 -3.04
CA VAL A 38 -1.77 -9.62 -2.06
C VAL A 38 -3.17 -9.00 -2.11
N ARG A 39 -3.78 -8.77 -0.94
CA ARG A 39 -5.09 -8.14 -0.83
C ARG A 39 -4.97 -6.62 -0.85
N ILE A 40 -5.78 -5.96 -1.67
CA ILE A 40 -5.83 -4.50 -1.83
C ILE A 40 -7.28 -4.02 -1.97
N ILE A 41 -7.56 -2.82 -1.49
CA ILE A 41 -8.83 -2.12 -1.73
C ILE A 41 -8.87 -1.71 -3.21
N PRO A 42 -9.94 -2.03 -3.96
CA PRO A 42 -10.03 -1.67 -5.38
C PRO A 42 -10.10 -0.15 -5.59
N PRO A 43 -9.64 0.36 -6.75
CA PRO A 43 -9.52 1.79 -7.02
C PRO A 43 -10.81 2.60 -6.86
N GLY A 44 -11.97 2.04 -7.23
CA GLY A 44 -13.26 2.70 -7.10
C GLY A 44 -13.70 2.93 -5.66
N SER A 45 -13.10 2.22 -4.70
CA SER A 45 -13.36 2.38 -3.26
C SER A 45 -12.37 3.31 -2.56
N TRP A 46 -11.41 3.91 -3.28
CA TRP A 46 -10.44 4.80 -2.67
C TRP A 46 -11.04 6.16 -2.32
N ARG A 47 -10.71 6.63 -1.11
CA ARG A 47 -11.05 8.00 -0.70
C ARG A 47 -10.22 8.99 -1.51
N ALA A 48 -10.80 10.15 -1.81
CA ALA A 48 -10.11 11.23 -2.54
C ALA A 48 -8.80 11.67 -1.87
N SER A 49 -8.73 11.61 -0.53
CA SER A 49 -7.51 11.88 0.23
C SER A 49 -6.40 10.86 -0.03
N TRP A 50 -6.74 9.59 -0.24
CA TRP A 50 -5.77 8.54 -0.58
C TRP A 50 -5.26 8.70 -2.01
N GLN A 51 -6.15 9.04 -2.94
CA GLN A 51 -5.75 9.40 -4.30
C GLN A 51 -4.80 10.61 -4.32
N ALA A 52 -4.97 11.57 -3.41
CA ALA A 52 -4.07 12.71 -3.29
C ALA A 52 -2.66 12.29 -2.85
N LEU A 53 -2.51 11.27 -1.99
CA LEU A 53 -1.20 10.72 -1.61
C LEU A 53 -0.46 10.13 -2.81
N LEU A 54 -1.15 9.34 -3.65
CA LEU A 54 -0.59 8.83 -4.91
C LEU A 54 -0.10 9.97 -5.82
N ASN A 55 -0.93 11.01 -6.01
CA ASN A 55 -0.58 12.16 -6.85
C ASN A 55 0.62 12.95 -6.31
N GLN A 56 0.85 12.91 -5.00
CA GLN A 56 2.00 13.54 -4.34
C GLN A 56 3.24 12.63 -4.31
N GLY A 57 3.16 11.42 -4.89
CA GLY A 57 4.25 10.44 -4.88
C GLY A 57 4.47 9.78 -3.51
N GLN A 58 3.53 9.94 -2.57
CA GLN A 58 3.62 9.33 -1.24
C GLN A 58 3.17 7.86 -1.28
N LEU A 59 3.90 7.04 -2.03
CA LEU A 59 3.50 5.66 -2.32
C LEU A 59 3.42 4.81 -1.06
N ALA A 60 4.42 4.91 -0.17
CA ALA A 60 4.49 4.16 1.09
C ALA A 60 3.29 4.44 2.01
N ALA A 61 2.99 5.73 2.22
CA ALA A 61 1.82 6.13 3.01
C ALA A 61 0.51 5.71 2.33
N PHE A 62 0.45 5.71 1.00
CA PHE A 62 -0.71 5.19 0.29
C PHE A 62 -0.86 3.67 0.46
N THR A 63 0.24 2.91 0.41
CA THR A 63 0.19 1.44 0.47
C THR A 63 -0.33 0.95 1.81
N ASP A 64 0.11 1.58 2.90
CA ASP A 64 -0.35 1.30 4.26
C ASP A 64 -1.88 1.45 4.44
N LEU A 65 -2.52 2.26 3.58
CA LEU A 65 -3.96 2.54 3.62
C LEU A 65 -4.78 1.57 2.76
N VAL A 66 -4.21 1.10 1.65
CA VAL A 66 -4.96 0.34 0.64
C VAL A 66 -4.66 -1.14 0.65
N ILE A 67 -3.48 -1.57 1.10
CA ILE A 67 -3.14 -2.98 1.24
C ILE A 67 -3.71 -3.51 2.56
N HIS A 68 -4.11 -4.76 2.55
CA HIS A 68 -4.55 -5.45 3.76
C HIS A 68 -3.40 -5.52 4.78
N PRO A 69 -3.61 -5.22 6.07
CA PRO A 69 -2.54 -5.16 7.06
C PRO A 69 -1.72 -6.46 7.17
N ASP A 70 -2.36 -7.63 7.11
CA ASP A 70 -1.65 -8.93 7.11
C ASP A 70 -0.70 -9.14 5.91
N ASP A 71 -0.92 -8.45 4.80
CA ASP A 71 -0.15 -8.63 3.56
C ASP A 71 0.85 -7.47 3.36
N LEU A 72 0.90 -6.48 4.27
CA LEU A 72 1.86 -5.37 4.20
C LEU A 72 3.29 -5.85 4.33
N ASP A 73 3.58 -6.80 5.22
CA ASP A 73 4.92 -7.36 5.37
C ASP A 73 5.40 -8.01 4.06
N VAL A 74 4.49 -8.70 3.36
CA VAL A 74 4.76 -9.31 2.05
C VAL A 74 5.05 -8.23 1.01
N PHE A 75 4.28 -7.15 0.99
CA PHE A 75 4.54 -6.01 0.11
C PHE A 75 5.94 -5.42 0.31
N TRP A 76 6.36 -5.23 1.56
CA TRP A 76 7.68 -4.69 1.89
C TRP A 76 8.83 -5.66 1.58
N GLU A 77 8.60 -6.97 1.70
CA GLU A 77 9.59 -7.98 1.33
C GLU A 77 9.78 -8.06 -0.20
N ILE A 78 8.68 -7.93 -0.96
CA ILE A 78 8.72 -7.95 -2.43
C ILE A 78 9.43 -6.70 -2.97
N ASP A 79 9.22 -5.54 -2.34
CA ASP A 79 9.72 -4.24 -2.79
C ASP A 79 9.43 -3.99 -4.29
N PRO A 80 8.14 -4.01 -4.71
CA PRO A 80 7.80 -3.93 -6.11
C PRO A 80 8.16 -2.57 -6.69
N THR A 81 8.56 -2.57 -7.97
CA THR A 81 8.74 -1.32 -8.70
C THR A 81 7.39 -0.60 -8.88
N ASN A 82 7.43 0.72 -9.07
CA ASN A 82 6.21 1.49 -9.38
C ASN A 82 5.41 0.89 -10.54
N THR A 83 6.09 0.36 -11.57
CA THR A 83 5.43 -0.29 -12.71
C THR A 83 4.66 -1.53 -12.27
N GLU A 84 5.28 -2.43 -11.50
CA GLU A 84 4.62 -3.64 -10.98
C GLU A 84 3.47 -3.28 -10.04
N PHE A 85 3.62 -2.22 -9.24
CA PHE A 85 2.55 -1.74 -8.38
C PHE A 85 1.35 -1.21 -9.17
N TYR A 86 1.58 -0.47 -10.26
CA TYR A 86 0.48 -0.03 -11.14
C TYR A 86 -0.19 -1.20 -11.86
N GLU A 87 0.57 -2.22 -12.28
CA GLU A 87 0.00 -3.45 -12.86
C GLU A 87 -0.87 -4.21 -11.85
N PHE A 88 -0.43 -4.28 -10.58
CA PHE A 88 -1.19 -4.86 -9.48
C PHE A 88 -2.52 -4.11 -9.23
N ILE A 89 -2.48 -2.78 -9.23
CA ILE A 89 -3.69 -1.94 -9.11
C ILE A 89 -4.67 -2.20 -10.27
N GLU A 90 -4.16 -2.32 -11.50
CA GLU A 90 -4.99 -2.63 -12.67
C GLU A 90 -5.62 -4.02 -12.56
N ASP A 91 -4.88 -5.01 -12.04
CA ASP A 91 -5.41 -6.35 -11.80
C ASP A 91 -6.50 -6.34 -10.73
N ALA A 92 -6.25 -5.66 -9.61
CA ALA A 92 -7.25 -5.46 -8.55
C ALA A 92 -8.55 -4.85 -9.08
N ALA A 93 -8.47 -3.82 -9.94
CA ALA A 93 -9.66 -3.24 -10.57
C ALA A 93 -10.42 -4.24 -11.44
N ARG A 94 -9.71 -5.06 -12.25
CA ARG A 94 -10.36 -6.11 -13.04
C ARG A 94 -11.08 -7.13 -12.16
N GLN A 95 -10.49 -7.48 -11.02
CA GLN A 95 -11.05 -8.45 -10.08
C GLN A 95 -12.28 -7.92 -9.32
N SER A 96 -12.35 -6.62 -9.05
CA SER A 96 -13.56 -5.98 -8.50
C SER A 96 -14.66 -5.74 -9.56
N GLY A 97 -14.41 -6.09 -10.83
CA GLY A 97 -15.33 -5.81 -11.94
C GLY A 97 -15.30 -4.33 -12.38
N GLU A 98 -14.37 -3.54 -11.86
CA GLU A 98 -14.12 -2.16 -12.24
C GLU A 98 -13.17 -2.14 -13.45
N SER A 99 -13.70 -1.86 -14.63
CA SER A 99 -12.85 -1.65 -15.80
C SER A 99 -12.27 -0.24 -15.74
N LEU A 100 -10.97 -0.12 -15.41
CA LEU A 100 -10.17 1.10 -15.48
C LEU A 100 -9.93 1.57 -16.93
N GLY A 101 -10.94 1.52 -17.81
CA GLY A 101 -11.03 2.18 -19.12
C GLY A 101 -9.94 1.89 -20.18
N LYS A 102 -8.89 1.16 -19.84
CA LYS A 102 -7.82 0.74 -20.73
C LYS A 102 -7.81 -0.78 -20.71
N SER A 103 -8.08 -1.40 -21.85
CA SER A 103 -7.75 -2.80 -22.09
C SER A 103 -6.24 -2.96 -21.92
N PRO A 104 -5.74 -3.52 -20.81
CA PRO A 104 -4.31 -3.61 -20.64
C PRO A 104 -3.87 -4.77 -21.54
N GLY A 105 -2.91 -4.49 -22.42
CA GLY A 105 -2.30 -5.53 -23.26
C GLY A 105 -1.79 -6.69 -22.40
N PRO A 106 -1.48 -7.84 -23.01
CA PRO A 106 -1.11 -9.06 -22.28
C PRO A 106 0.04 -8.75 -21.30
N GLY A 107 -0.30 -8.67 -20.01
CA GLY A 107 0.64 -8.48 -18.91
C GLY A 107 1.59 -9.66 -18.92
N ARG A 108 2.90 -9.36 -18.93
CA ARG A 108 3.93 -10.40 -18.95
C ARG A 108 3.93 -11.07 -17.58
N SER A 109 3.10 -12.11 -17.42
CA SER A 109 3.18 -13.00 -16.27
C SER A 109 4.61 -13.55 -16.20
N SER A 110 5.39 -13.04 -15.26
CA SER A 110 6.78 -13.41 -15.02
C SER A 110 6.89 -14.70 -14.21
N ARG A 111 5.78 -15.48 -14.08
CA ARG A 111 5.75 -16.82 -13.45
C ARG A 111 6.77 -17.73 -14.14
N ARG A 112 8.00 -17.59 -13.68
CA ARG A 112 9.16 -18.37 -14.03
C ARG A 112 8.93 -19.71 -13.37
N THR A 113 8.28 -20.60 -14.12
CA THR A 113 8.15 -22.01 -13.79
C THR A 113 9.54 -22.54 -13.49
N ARG A 114 9.84 -22.71 -12.20
CA ARG A 114 11.06 -23.35 -11.72
C ARG A 114 10.97 -24.83 -12.09
N ARG A 115 11.46 -25.16 -13.29
CA ARG A 115 11.75 -26.54 -13.71
C ARG A 115 12.78 -27.13 -12.74
N ARG A 116 12.39 -28.15 -11.98
CA ARG A 116 13.27 -29.21 -11.48
C ARG A 116 12.58 -30.54 -11.66
#